data_AF-A0ABD3TGP2-F1
#
_entry.id   AF-A0ABD3TGP2-F1
#
_cell.length_a   1.000
_cell.length_b   1.000
_cell.length_c   1.000
_cell.angle_alpha   90.00
_cell.angle_beta   90.00
_cell.angle_gamma   90.00
#
_symmetry.space_group_name_H-M   'P 1'
#
loop_
_entity.id
_entity.type
_entity.pdbx_description
1 polymer ?
#
loop_
_entity_poly.entity_id
_entity_poly.type
_entity_poly.pdbx_seq_one_letter_code
_entity_poly.pdbx_strand_id
1 'polypeptide(L)'
;MTFAIALVQVYKWVTQSNARTKLRLEITTGVQCVLVDILQLGLCPSYWNISEPLMIDNLHVTGYLRPRLHVKWTGFKLTKANTNFELTIPTSFSIDLISAIKLRSIFSKPFCAHVIWTHHDITFPLRPDGSVSQCSPRTYPAVPPYSI
;
A
#
# COMPACT_ATOMS: atom_id res chain seq x y z
N MET A 1 -28.67 20.25 25.18
CA MET A 1 -27.28 20.36 24.67
C MET A 1 -26.65 19.02 24.30
N THR A 2 -26.92 17.92 25.02
CA THR A 2 -26.34 16.58 24.76
C THR A 2 -26.73 15.97 23.40
N PHE A 3 -27.97 16.18 22.93
CA PHE A 3 -28.43 15.68 21.63
C PHE A 3 -27.68 16.28 20.44
N ALA A 4 -27.36 17.58 20.49
CA ALA A 4 -26.61 18.25 19.44
C ALA A 4 -25.15 17.74 19.37
N ILE A 5 -24.53 17.45 20.51
CA ILE A 5 -23.19 16.88 20.58
C ILE A 5 -23.19 15.46 19.99
N ALA A 6 -24.19 14.64 20.33
CA ALA A 6 -24.34 13.30 19.76
C ALA A 6 -24.55 13.32 18.24
N LEU A 7 -25.37 14.25 17.73
CA LEU A 7 -25.58 14.43 16.29
C LEU A 7 -24.31 14.89 15.57
N VAL A 8 -23.53 15.80 16.16
CA VAL A 8 -22.23 16.22 15.60
C VAL A 8 -21.23 15.06 15.61
N GLN A 9 -21.23 14.23 16.65
CA GLN A 9 -20.37 13.03 16.74
C GLN A 9 -20.76 11.99 15.68
N VAL A 10 -22.06 11.71 15.52
CA VAL A 10 -22.58 10.78 14.50
C VAL A 10 -22.33 11.32 13.10
N TYR A 11 -22.55 12.61 12.85
CA TYR A 11 -22.26 13.25 11.58
C TYR A 11 -20.77 13.18 11.23
N LYS A 12 -19.88 13.48 12.20
CA LYS A 12 -18.43 13.30 12.02
C LYS A 12 -18.07 11.84 11.75
N TRP A 13 -18.70 10.90 12.44
CA TRP A 13 -18.44 9.47 12.23
C TRP A 13 -18.88 9.00 10.83
N VAL A 14 -20.08 9.38 10.37
CA VAL A 14 -20.63 9.02 9.04
C VAL A 14 -19.82 9.65 7.90
N THR A 15 -19.43 10.92 8.06
CA THR A 15 -18.57 11.61 7.08
C THR A 15 -17.15 11.03 7.05
N GLN A 16 -16.61 10.62 8.20
CA GLN A 16 -15.31 9.95 8.30
C GLN A 16 -15.32 8.51 7.77
N SER A 17 -16.42 7.76 7.92
CA SER A 17 -16.54 6.39 7.39
C SER A 17 -16.58 6.31 5.86
N ASN A 18 -16.79 7.45 5.18
CA ASN A 18 -16.66 7.59 3.73
C ASN A 18 -15.25 7.98 3.27
N ALA A 19 -14.27 8.03 4.18
CA ALA A 19 -12.89 8.30 3.81
C ALA A 19 -12.39 7.17 2.89
N ARG A 20 -12.24 7.51 1.61
CA ARG A 20 -11.63 6.64 0.59
C ARG A 20 -10.12 6.70 0.71
N THR A 21 -9.61 6.46 1.90
CA THR A 21 -8.17 6.45 2.15
C THR A 21 -7.65 5.05 1.86
N LYS A 22 -6.63 4.98 1.01
CA LYS A 22 -5.95 3.74 0.66
C LYS A 22 -4.46 3.94 0.83
N LEU A 23 -3.83 2.93 1.40
CA LEU A 23 -2.40 2.76 1.34
C LEU A 23 -2.11 1.90 0.11
N ARG A 24 -1.22 2.36 -0.76
CA ARG A 24 -0.89 1.70 -2.02
C ARG A 24 0.61 1.47 -2.15
N LEU A 25 0.96 0.40 -2.86
CA LEU A 25 2.32 0.10 -3.30
C LEU A 25 2.43 0.46 -4.78
N GLU A 26 3.24 1.45 -5.09
CA GLU A 26 3.69 1.73 -6.45
C GLU A 26 4.93 0.91 -6.76
N ILE A 27 4.91 0.22 -7.90
CA ILE A 27 6.06 -0.51 -8.42
C ILE A 27 6.28 -0.03 -9.86
N THR A 28 7.45 0.56 -10.13
CA THR A 28 7.71 1.27 -11.38
C THR A 28 9.12 1.05 -11.91
N THR A 29 9.26 0.97 -13.23
CA THR A 29 10.55 1.02 -13.94
C THR A 29 10.85 2.41 -14.50
N GLY A 30 10.01 3.41 -14.19
CA GLY A 30 9.99 4.73 -14.81
C GLY A 30 9.22 4.77 -16.14
N VAL A 31 9.13 3.66 -16.87
CA VAL A 31 8.36 3.54 -18.12
C VAL A 31 7.06 2.75 -17.92
N GLN A 32 7.08 1.76 -17.03
CA GLN A 32 5.93 0.97 -16.66
C GLN A 32 5.68 1.11 -15.16
N CYS A 33 4.43 1.30 -14.77
CA CYS A 33 4.02 1.43 -13.38
C CYS A 33 2.79 0.56 -13.08
N VAL A 34 2.76 -0.03 -11.89
CA VAL A 34 1.62 -0.74 -11.32
C VAL A 34 1.37 -0.23 -9.90
N LEU A 35 0.12 0.12 -9.61
CA LEU A 35 -0.36 0.50 -8.29
C LEU A 35 -1.15 -0.67 -7.69
N VAL A 36 -0.74 -1.14 -6.52
CA VAL A 36 -1.41 -2.22 -5.79
C VAL A 36 -1.99 -1.69 -4.48
N ASP A 37 -3.27 -1.92 -4.24
CA ASP A 37 -3.93 -1.57 -2.97
C ASP A 37 -3.37 -2.48 -1.85
N ILE A 38 -2.70 -1.89 -0.86
CA ILE A 38 -2.20 -2.60 0.34
C ILE A 38 -3.32 -2.74 1.35
N LEU A 39 -3.95 -1.62 1.69
CA LEU A 39 -4.96 -1.54 2.74
C LEU A 39 -5.92 -0.39 2.46
N GLN A 40 -7.22 -0.64 2.65
CA GLN A 40 -8.23 0.40 2.69
C GLN A 40 -8.47 0.82 4.14
N LEU A 41 -8.37 2.12 4.39
CA LEU A 41 -8.56 2.71 5.71
C LEU A 41 -9.90 3.44 5.75
N GLY A 42 -10.66 3.21 6.82
CA GLY A 42 -11.95 3.86 7.04
C GLY A 42 -11.87 5.26 7.64
N LEU A 43 -10.70 5.90 7.67
CA LEU A 43 -10.48 7.24 8.23
C LEU A 43 -9.52 8.04 7.32
N CYS A 44 -9.54 9.37 7.41
CA CYS A 44 -8.62 10.24 6.67
C CYS A 44 -7.15 10.01 7.10
N PRO A 45 -6.17 10.30 6.23
CA PRO A 45 -4.75 10.11 6.54
C PRO A 45 -4.29 10.76 7.85
N SER A 46 -4.84 11.93 8.21
CA SER A 46 -4.50 12.67 9.43
C SER A 46 -4.81 11.94 10.74
N TYR A 47 -5.59 10.85 10.69
CA TYR A 47 -5.91 10.03 11.87
C TYR A 47 -4.96 8.84 12.04
N TRP A 48 -3.97 8.72 11.18
CA TRP A 48 -3.00 7.63 11.17
C TRP A 48 -1.59 8.16 11.33
N ASN A 49 -0.84 7.55 12.25
CA ASN A 49 0.60 7.67 12.31
C ASN A 49 1.19 6.49 11.52
N ILE A 50 2.08 6.79 10.60
CA ILE A 50 2.73 5.80 9.75
C ILE A 50 4.23 5.86 9.96
N SER A 51 4.86 4.71 10.24
CA SER A 51 6.30 4.57 10.17
C SER A 51 6.61 3.83 8.87
N GLU A 52 7.23 4.53 7.92
CA GLU A 52 7.58 3.97 6.62
C GLU A 52 8.42 2.68 6.75
N PRO A 53 8.32 1.75 5.80
CA PRO A 53 9.21 0.60 5.77
C PRO A 53 10.67 1.08 5.66
N LEU A 54 11.53 0.58 6.54
CA LEU A 54 12.98 0.70 6.40
C LEU A 54 13.47 -0.04 5.15
N MET A 55 12.77 -1.13 4.80
CA MET A 55 13.10 -1.96 3.65
C MET A 55 11.84 -2.66 3.11
N ILE A 56 11.75 -2.73 1.79
CA ILE A 56 10.76 -3.45 0.98
C ILE A 56 11.50 -4.52 0.19
N ASP A 57 11.34 -5.78 0.60
CA ASP A 57 12.10 -6.91 0.06
C ASP A 57 11.23 -8.03 -0.47
N ASN A 58 11.88 -8.92 -1.22
CA ASN A 58 11.31 -10.18 -1.68
C ASN A 58 9.97 -10.00 -2.42
N LEU A 59 9.87 -8.96 -3.27
CA LEU A 59 8.68 -8.75 -4.09
C LEU A 59 8.61 -9.83 -5.17
N HIS A 60 7.51 -10.56 -5.20
CA HIS A 60 7.25 -11.55 -6.25
C HIS A 60 5.77 -11.83 -6.42
N VAL A 61 5.38 -12.23 -7.64
CA VAL A 61 4.01 -12.64 -7.95
C VAL A 61 3.92 -14.15 -7.98
N THR A 62 2.93 -14.72 -7.29
CA THR A 62 2.58 -16.15 -7.34
C THR A 62 1.18 -16.33 -7.90
N GLY A 63 0.83 -17.57 -8.28
CA GLY A 63 -0.49 -17.91 -8.79
C GLY A 63 -0.71 -17.52 -10.25
N TYR A 64 -1.49 -18.33 -10.97
CA TYR A 64 -1.82 -18.08 -12.38
C TYR A 64 -3.20 -17.43 -12.53
N LEU A 65 -4.28 -18.13 -12.16
CA LEU A 65 -5.66 -17.62 -12.28
C LEU A 65 -6.09 -16.69 -11.15
N ARG A 66 -5.45 -16.79 -9.98
CA ARG A 66 -5.70 -15.94 -8.81
C ARG A 66 -4.37 -15.39 -8.31
N PRO A 67 -3.75 -14.48 -9.07
CA PRO A 67 -2.40 -14.05 -8.78
C PRO A 67 -2.37 -13.25 -7.47
N ARG A 68 -1.28 -13.41 -6.73
CA ARG A 68 -1.00 -12.68 -5.50
C ARG A 68 0.38 -12.07 -5.56
N LEU A 69 0.47 -10.80 -5.17
CA LEU A 69 1.74 -10.13 -4.92
C LEU A 69 2.14 -10.38 -3.47
N HIS A 70 3.37 -10.82 -3.26
CA HIS A 70 3.98 -10.94 -1.94
C HIS A 70 5.08 -9.91 -1.76
N VAL A 71 5.26 -9.47 -0.53
CA VAL A 71 6.25 -8.47 -0.14
C VAL A 71 6.64 -8.67 1.32
N LYS A 72 7.90 -8.44 1.62
CA LYS A 72 8.43 -8.42 2.97
C LYS A 72 8.70 -6.99 3.40
N TRP A 73 8.01 -6.56 4.45
CA TRP A 73 8.19 -5.24 5.04
C TRP A 73 9.12 -5.31 6.26
N THR A 74 10.05 -4.38 6.38
CA THR A 74 10.89 -4.22 7.58
C THR A 74 10.56 -2.89 8.23
N GLY A 75 10.13 -2.90 9.50
CA GLY A 75 9.85 -1.67 10.26
C GLY A 75 8.59 -0.91 9.86
N PHE A 76 7.76 -1.47 8.97
CA PHE A 76 6.54 -0.81 8.51
C PHE A 76 5.44 -0.94 9.57
N LYS A 77 4.96 0.18 10.12
CA LYS A 77 3.84 0.21 11.07
C LYS A 77 2.84 1.28 10.72
N LEU A 78 1.59 0.98 11.02
CA LEU A 78 0.48 1.91 10.89
C LEU A 78 -0.31 1.90 12.20
N THR A 79 -0.40 3.05 12.86
CA THR A 79 -1.09 3.17 14.15
C THR A 79 -2.14 4.28 14.10
N LYS A 80 -3.25 4.08 14.78
CA LYS A 80 -4.29 5.11 14.91
C LYS A 80 -3.81 6.18 15.90
N ALA A 81 -3.78 7.45 15.47
CA ALA A 81 -3.18 8.54 16.23
C ALA A 81 -3.77 8.74 17.63
N ASN A 82 -5.06 8.46 17.80
CA ASN A 82 -5.77 8.74 19.06
C ASN A 82 -5.79 7.56 20.04
N THR A 83 -5.57 6.34 19.58
CA THR A 83 -5.75 5.13 20.41
C THR A 83 -4.50 4.25 20.47
N ASN A 84 -3.44 4.61 19.75
CA ASN A 84 -2.24 3.79 19.54
C ASN A 84 -2.56 2.36 19.06
N PHE A 85 -3.74 2.15 18.47
CA PHE A 85 -4.12 0.86 17.93
C PHE A 85 -3.32 0.61 16.66
N GLU A 86 -2.52 -0.46 16.65
CA GLU A 86 -1.67 -0.85 15.53
C GLU A 86 -2.42 -1.73 14.55
N LEU A 87 -2.40 -1.34 13.28
CA LEU A 87 -2.88 -2.16 12.17
C LEU A 87 -1.72 -2.96 11.59
N THR A 88 -1.92 -4.28 11.52
CA THR A 88 -0.98 -5.15 10.84
C THR A 88 -1.07 -4.94 9.33
N ILE A 89 0.09 -4.68 8.71
CA ILE A 89 0.17 -4.46 7.27
C ILE A 89 0.31 -5.82 6.58
N PRO A 90 -0.53 -6.14 5.58
CA PRO A 90 -0.47 -7.44 4.94
C PRO A 90 0.83 -7.59 4.16
N THR A 91 1.36 -8.81 4.09
CA THR A 91 2.51 -9.18 3.25
C THR A 91 2.11 -9.84 1.94
N SER A 92 0.82 -10.06 1.71
CA SER A 92 0.27 -10.69 0.51
C SER A 92 -1.04 -10.05 0.08
N PHE A 93 -1.14 -9.66 -1.19
CA PHE A 93 -2.31 -8.99 -1.76
C PHE A 93 -2.82 -9.74 -2.98
N SER A 94 -4.14 -9.82 -3.13
CA SER A 94 -4.72 -10.24 -4.40
C SER A 94 -4.52 -9.14 -5.43
N ILE A 95 -4.06 -9.52 -6.62
CA ILE A 95 -3.94 -8.61 -7.76
C ILE A 95 -4.77 -9.16 -8.92
N ASP A 96 -5.14 -8.29 -9.87
CA ASP A 96 -5.75 -8.74 -11.10
C ASP A 96 -4.70 -9.34 -12.07
N LEU A 97 -5.18 -10.07 -13.07
CA LEU A 97 -4.32 -10.76 -14.05
C LEU A 97 -3.44 -9.79 -14.86
N ILE A 98 -3.97 -8.61 -15.19
CA ILE A 98 -3.25 -7.62 -16.00
C ILE A 98 -2.10 -7.04 -15.18
N SER A 99 -2.37 -6.66 -13.93
CA SER A 99 -1.35 -6.23 -12.98
C SER A 99 -0.30 -7.31 -12.75
N ALA A 100 -0.70 -8.58 -12.65
CA ALA A 100 0.23 -9.70 -12.51
C ALA A 100 1.19 -9.85 -13.70
N ILE A 101 0.67 -9.76 -14.93
CA ILE A 101 1.49 -9.81 -16.15
C ILE A 101 2.47 -8.64 -16.19
N LYS A 102 2.00 -7.42 -15.90
CA LYS A 102 2.86 -6.22 -15.85
C LYS A 102 3.94 -6.35 -14.79
N LEU A 103 3.59 -6.77 -13.58
CA LEU A 103 4.54 -6.94 -12.47
C LEU A 103 5.61 -7.98 -12.80
N ARG A 104 5.25 -9.10 -13.42
CA ARG A 104 6.24 -10.10 -13.89
C ARG A 104 7.24 -9.48 -14.87
N SER A 105 6.78 -8.61 -15.77
CA SER A 105 7.66 -7.88 -16.69
C SER A 105 8.50 -6.80 -15.99
N ILE A 106 8.00 -6.20 -14.92
CA ILE A 106 8.73 -5.19 -14.13
C ILE A 106 9.83 -5.86 -13.31
N PHE A 107 9.53 -7.00 -12.67
CA PHE A 107 10.47 -7.72 -11.82
C PHE A 107 11.64 -8.35 -12.59
N SER A 108 11.51 -8.51 -13.90
CA SER A 108 12.61 -8.93 -14.78
C SER A 108 13.58 -7.78 -15.15
N LYS A 109 13.44 -6.60 -14.55
CA LYS A 109 14.26 -5.40 -14.79
C LYS A 109 14.55 -4.69 -13.46
N PRO A 110 15.48 -3.72 -13.42
CA PRO A 110 15.57 -2.79 -12.31
C PRO A 110 14.27 -2.00 -12.16
N PHE A 111 13.78 -1.87 -10.92
CA PHE A 111 12.53 -1.17 -10.61
C PHE A 111 12.62 -0.49 -9.25
N CYS A 112 11.73 0.46 -9.00
CA CYS A 112 11.54 1.09 -7.70
C CYS A 112 10.18 0.71 -7.11
N ALA A 113 10.15 0.54 -5.80
CA ALA A 113 8.95 0.32 -5.03
C ALA A 113 8.76 1.48 -4.03
N HIS A 114 7.55 2.04 -4.01
CA HIS A 114 7.19 3.17 -3.16
C HIS A 114 5.86 2.87 -2.48
N VAL A 115 5.76 3.21 -1.20
CA VAL A 115 4.45 3.22 -0.55
C VAL A 115 3.90 4.63 -0.61
N ILE A 116 2.63 4.75 -0.99
CA ILE A 116 1.95 6.03 -1.20
C ILE A 116 0.58 6.04 -0.53
N TRP A 117 0.11 7.24 -0.21
CA TRP A 117 -1.27 7.47 0.19
C TRP A 117 -2.12 7.77 -1.03
N THR A 118 -3.35 7.28 -1.04
CA THR A 118 -4.42 7.84 -1.85
C THR A 118 -5.58 8.21 -0.95
N HIS A 119 -6.11 9.42 -1.09
CA HIS A 119 -7.31 9.86 -0.38
C HIS A 119 -8.22 10.58 -1.37
N HIS A 120 -9.45 10.07 -1.55
CA HIS A 120 -10.38 10.55 -2.58
C HIS A 120 -9.76 10.61 -3.98
N ASP A 121 -9.04 9.54 -4.35
CA ASP A 121 -8.35 9.39 -5.65
C ASP A 121 -7.21 10.40 -5.92
N ILE A 122 -6.87 11.24 -4.92
CA ILE A 122 -5.67 12.07 -4.94
C ILE A 122 -4.55 11.31 -4.24
N THR A 123 -3.41 11.21 -4.91
CA THR A 123 -2.24 10.50 -4.41
C THR A 123 -1.26 11.47 -3.75
N PHE A 124 -0.73 11.07 -2.59
CA PHE A 124 0.27 11.81 -1.84
C PHE A 124 1.45 10.89 -1.52
N PRO A 125 2.69 11.38 -1.61
CA PRO A 125 3.83 10.64 -1.09
C PRO A 125 3.72 10.52 0.44
N LEU A 126 4.27 9.46 1.01
CA LEU A 126 4.29 9.26 2.46
C LEU A 126 5.14 10.32 3.19
N ARG A 127 6.22 10.78 2.56
CA ARG A 127 7.04 11.89 3.01
C ARG A 127 6.95 13.10 2.07
N PRO A 128 7.09 14.34 2.59
CA PRO A 128 7.20 15.55 1.76
C PRO A 128 8.45 15.58 0.87
N ASP A 129 9.50 14.83 1.24
CA ASP A 129 10.79 14.78 0.53
C ASP A 129 10.90 13.61 -0.48
N GLY A 130 9.87 12.74 -0.56
CA GLY A 130 9.84 11.59 -1.48
C GLY A 130 10.81 10.45 -1.17
N SER A 131 11.43 10.41 0.02
CA SER A 131 12.67 9.63 0.26
C SER A 131 12.53 8.12 0.54
N VAL A 132 11.33 7.55 0.66
CA VAL A 132 11.18 6.07 0.72
C VAL A 132 10.85 5.52 -0.65
N SER A 133 11.87 5.63 -1.50
CA SER A 133 11.98 4.98 -2.79
C SER A 133 13.02 3.87 -2.67
N GLN A 134 12.60 2.61 -2.54
CA GLN A 134 13.55 1.51 -2.65
C GLN A 134 13.65 1.11 -4.12
N CYS A 135 14.68 1.62 -4.77
CA CYS A 135 15.05 1.20 -6.12
C CYS A 135 15.93 -0.05 -6.02
N SER A 136 15.45 -1.17 -6.56
CA SER A 136 16.27 -2.35 -6.73
C SER A 136 17.17 -2.16 -7.94
N PRO A 137 18.51 -2.14 -7.77
CA PRO A 137 19.45 -2.20 -8.88
C PRO A 137 19.53 -3.61 -9.48
N ARG A 138 18.90 -4.61 -8.85
CA ARG A 138 18.96 -6.02 -9.25
C ARG A 138 17.65 -6.46 -9.89
N THR A 139 17.79 -7.21 -10.97
CA THR A 139 16.78 -8.15 -11.45
C THR A 139 16.51 -9.14 -10.31
N TYR A 140 15.27 -9.24 -9.83
CA TYR A 140 14.91 -10.35 -8.96
C TYR A 140 14.98 -11.61 -9.82
N PRO A 141 15.52 -12.73 -9.31
CA PRO A 141 15.50 -13.97 -10.07
C PRO A 141 14.04 -14.22 -10.45
N ALA A 142 13.79 -14.39 -11.75
CA ALA A 142 12.48 -14.75 -12.23
C ALA A 142 12.06 -16.00 -11.47
N VAL A 143 11.08 -15.89 -10.57
CA VAL A 143 10.51 -17.07 -9.92
C VAL A 143 9.99 -17.92 -11.08
N PRO A 144 10.49 -19.16 -11.23
CA PRO A 144 10.04 -20.00 -12.33
C PRO A 144 8.51 -20.11 -12.24
N PRO A 145 7.80 -20.14 -13.37
CA PRO A 145 6.32 -20.12 -13.39
C PRO A 145 5.66 -21.34 -12.69
N TYR A 146 6.44 -22.20 -12.03
CA TYR A 146 6.06 -23.49 -11.47
C TYR A 146 6.74 -23.77 -10.12
N SER A 147 6.61 -22.88 -9.14
CA SER A 147 6.76 -23.29 -7.73
C SER A 147 5.36 -23.53 -7.17
N ILE A 148 5.02 -24.82 -7.09
CA ILE A 148 3.83 -25.40 -6.46
C ILE A 148 3.94 -25.21 -4.94
#